data_AF-A0A7X7D8B0-F1
#
_entry.id   AF-A0A7X7D8B0-F1
#
_cell.length_a   1.000
_cell.length_b   1.000
_cell.length_c   1.000
_cell.angle_alpha   90.00
_cell.angle_beta   90.00
_cell.angle_gamma   90.00
#
_symmetry.space_group_name_H-M   'P 1'
#
loop_
_entity.id
_entity.type
_entity.pdbx_description
1 polymer ?
#
loop_
_entity_poly.entity_id
_entity_poly.type
_entity_poly.pdbx_seq_one_letter_code
_entity_poly.pdbx_strand_id
1 'polypeptide(L)'
;MAVLLKELAGQSGTDAALIDDFGSTTWAELNERVDRLVEALRARGLGEGDTVVLMAGNQREALEVSLACMHGGWLMVPVNWHWVAAELAHVLVDADAAALVVDHRWAAVGVEA
;
A
#
# COMPACT_ATOMS: atom_id res chain seq x y z
N MET A 1 -13.27 -2.88 1.34
CA MET A 1 -13.97 -1.77 2.03
C MET A 1 -13.15 -1.18 3.18
N ALA A 2 -12.85 0.11 3.11
CA ALA A 2 -12.00 0.90 3.99
C ALA A 2 -12.73 1.38 5.26
N VAL A 3 -13.16 0.43 6.10
CA VAL A 3 -14.08 0.69 7.23
C VAL A 3 -13.60 1.79 8.19
N LEU A 4 -12.33 1.77 8.58
CA LEU A 4 -11.71 2.76 9.49
C LEU A 4 -11.67 4.19 8.94
N LEU A 5 -11.61 4.39 7.61
CA LEU A 5 -11.54 5.73 7.01
C LEU A 5 -12.91 6.35 6.77
N LYS A 6 -13.95 5.52 6.68
CA LYS A 6 -15.31 5.94 6.31
C LYS A 6 -15.89 7.04 7.20
N GLU A 7 -15.62 7.00 8.49
CA GLU A 7 -16.10 8.01 9.43
C GLU A 7 -15.40 9.36 9.21
N LEU A 8 -14.08 9.36 9.08
CA LEU A 8 -13.30 10.57 8.80
C LEU A 8 -13.65 11.17 7.43
N ALA A 9 -13.84 10.33 6.42
CA ALA A 9 -14.30 10.76 5.10
C ALA A 9 -15.71 11.38 5.14
N GLY A 10 -16.58 10.93 6.03
CA GLY A 10 -17.92 11.50 6.22
C GLY A 10 -17.93 12.82 7.00
N GLN A 11 -17.08 12.95 8.03
CA GLN A 11 -17.07 14.11 8.92
C GLN A 11 -16.19 15.26 8.40
N SER A 12 -15.06 14.93 7.79
CA SER A 12 -14.01 15.88 7.36
C SER A 12 -13.61 15.63 5.91
N GLY A 13 -14.57 15.21 5.08
CA GLY A 13 -14.30 14.74 3.71
C GLY A 13 -13.53 15.71 2.82
N THR A 14 -13.69 17.03 3.02
CA THR A 14 -12.99 18.08 2.27
C THR A 14 -11.69 18.55 2.91
N ASP A 15 -11.41 18.15 4.16
CA ASP A 15 -10.20 18.53 4.86
C ASP A 15 -9.02 17.70 4.35
N ALA A 16 -7.82 18.29 4.37
CA ALA A 16 -6.60 17.60 3.96
C ALA A 16 -6.28 16.44 4.92
N ALA A 17 -6.16 15.23 4.38
CA ALA A 17 -5.69 14.03 5.08
C ALA A 17 -4.18 13.85 4.92
N LEU A 18 -3.68 14.05 3.70
CA LEU A 18 -2.26 13.96 3.36
C LEU A 18 -1.82 15.23 2.63
N ILE A 19 -0.60 15.71 2.94
CA ILE A 19 0.04 16.84 2.27
C ILE A 19 1.48 16.44 1.97
N ASP A 20 1.89 16.59 0.71
CA ASP A 20 3.28 16.43 0.28
C ASP A 20 3.58 17.39 -0.88
N ASP A 21 4.72 17.20 -1.55
CA ASP A 21 5.19 18.04 -2.65
C ASP A 21 4.24 18.09 -3.87
N PHE A 22 3.33 17.11 -4.00
CA PHE A 22 2.32 17.04 -5.05
C PHE A 22 0.96 17.64 -4.62
N GLY A 23 0.90 18.30 -3.47
CA GLY A 23 -0.28 19.00 -2.96
C GLY A 23 -1.01 18.21 -1.88
N SER A 24 -2.32 18.43 -1.74
CA SER A 24 -3.14 17.78 -0.71
C SER A 24 -4.04 16.68 -1.29
N THR A 25 -4.25 15.62 -0.50
CA THR A 25 -5.31 14.63 -0.70
C THR A 25 -6.28 14.78 0.45
N THR A 26 -7.56 14.93 0.15
CA THR A 26 -8.63 15.05 1.14
C THR A 26 -8.97 13.69 1.76
N TRP A 27 -9.68 13.69 2.90
CA TRP A 27 -10.15 12.43 3.51
C TRP A 27 -11.07 11.62 2.60
N ALA A 28 -11.94 12.29 1.81
CA ALA A 28 -12.81 11.61 0.85
C ALA A 28 -12.01 10.92 -0.26
N GLU A 29 -11.04 11.63 -0.85
CA GLU A 29 -10.18 11.08 -1.91
C GLU A 29 -9.31 9.94 -1.40
N LEU A 30 -8.76 10.07 -0.19
CA LEU A 30 -7.96 9.01 0.44
C LEU A 30 -8.80 7.75 0.63
N ASN A 31 -10.02 7.88 1.16
CA ASN A 31 -10.93 6.75 1.32
C ASN A 31 -11.22 6.06 -0.02
N GLU A 32 -11.59 6.82 -1.06
CA GLU A 32 -11.86 6.25 -2.40
C GLU A 32 -10.65 5.53 -2.99
N ARG A 33 -9.44 6.09 -2.83
CA ARG A 33 -8.20 5.48 -3.34
C ARG A 33 -7.87 4.19 -2.61
N VAL A 34 -7.97 4.18 -1.29
CA VAL A 34 -7.75 3.00 -0.45
C VAL A 34 -8.81 1.93 -0.75
N ASP A 35 -10.08 2.30 -0.87
CA ASP A 35 -11.16 1.38 -1.25
C ASP A 35 -10.87 0.70 -2.59
N ARG A 36 -10.50 1.47 -3.62
CA ARG A 36 -10.15 0.91 -4.92
C ARG A 36 -8.94 -0.02 -4.86
N LEU A 37 -7.93 0.32 -4.06
CA LEU A 37 -6.74 -0.52 -3.90
C LEU A 37 -7.09 -1.86 -3.24
N VAL A 38 -7.91 -1.85 -2.19
CA VAL A 38 -8.40 -3.07 -1.54
C VAL A 38 -9.15 -3.96 -2.52
N GLU A 39 -10.10 -3.41 -3.28
CA GLU A 39 -10.86 -4.20 -4.25
C GLU A 39 -9.96 -4.74 -5.39
N ALA A 40 -8.99 -3.95 -5.85
CA ALA A 40 -8.06 -4.37 -6.90
C ALA A 40 -7.11 -5.50 -6.47
N LEU A 41 -6.71 -5.53 -5.20
CA LEU A 41 -5.86 -6.58 -4.62
C LEU A 41 -6.67 -7.85 -4.34
N ARG A 42 -7.91 -7.72 -3.82
CA ARG A 42 -8.84 -8.87 -3.68
C ARG A 42 -9.15 -9.52 -5.02
N ALA A 43 -9.37 -8.71 -6.06
CA ALA A 43 -9.60 -9.21 -7.42
C ALA A 43 -8.40 -9.96 -8.00
N ARG A 44 -7.19 -9.74 -7.46
CA ARG A 44 -5.97 -10.49 -7.81
C ARG A 44 -5.74 -11.74 -6.96
N GLY A 45 -6.67 -12.03 -6.05
CA GLY A 45 -6.67 -13.27 -5.26
C GLY A 45 -6.19 -13.13 -3.83
N LEU A 46 -5.86 -11.92 -3.36
CA LEU A 46 -5.41 -11.75 -1.97
C LEU A 46 -6.54 -12.04 -0.99
N GLY A 47 -6.31 -13.01 -0.10
CA GLY A 47 -7.16 -13.42 1.00
C GLY A 47 -6.76 -12.79 2.34
N GLU A 48 -7.57 -12.97 3.37
CA GLU A 48 -7.23 -12.52 4.73
C GLU A 48 -6.00 -13.26 5.26
N GLY A 49 -5.09 -12.52 5.90
CA GLY A 49 -3.82 -13.05 6.43
C GLY A 49 -2.66 -13.03 5.43
N ASP A 50 -2.92 -12.81 4.14
CA ASP A 50 -1.87 -12.73 3.12
C ASP A 50 -0.88 -11.58 3.38
N THR A 51 0.38 -11.81 3.01
CA THR A 51 1.45 -10.83 3.17
C THR A 51 1.64 -9.99 1.91
N VAL A 52 1.66 -8.66 2.08
CA VAL A 52 2.01 -7.67 1.07
C VAL A 52 3.36 -7.05 1.43
N VAL A 53 4.37 -7.28 0.58
CA VAL A 53 5.66 -6.59 0.70
C VAL A 53 5.58 -5.24 -0.01
N LEU A 54 6.06 -4.19 0.64
CA LEU A 54 6.06 -2.82 0.13
C LEU A 54 7.48 -2.29 -0.01
N MET A 55 7.90 -2.03 -1.26
CA MET A 55 9.16 -1.35 -1.58
C MET A 55 8.86 0.04 -2.16
N ALA A 56 8.80 1.03 -1.29
CA ALA A 56 8.49 2.41 -1.65
C ALA A 56 9.27 3.42 -0.81
N GLY A 57 9.36 4.66 -1.30
CA GLY A 57 9.87 5.79 -0.53
C GLY A 57 8.81 6.35 0.43
N ASN A 58 9.16 7.43 1.14
CA ASN A 58 8.21 8.16 1.99
C ASN A 58 7.27 9.02 1.12
N GLN A 59 6.20 8.41 0.63
CA GLN A 59 5.22 9.04 -0.25
C GLN A 59 3.79 8.61 0.11
N ARG A 60 2.80 9.37 -0.35
CA ARG A 60 1.39 9.12 -0.06
C ARG A 60 0.93 7.71 -0.42
N GLU A 61 1.44 7.14 -1.52
CA GLU A 61 1.07 5.80 -1.98
C GLU A 61 1.50 4.72 -0.98
N ALA A 62 2.60 4.93 -0.24
CA ALA A 62 3.00 4.00 0.82
C ALA A 62 1.98 3.99 1.97
N LEU A 63 1.40 5.15 2.31
CA LEU A 63 0.31 5.24 3.28
C LEU A 63 -0.99 4.63 2.75
N GLU A 64 -1.31 4.84 1.47
CA GLU A 64 -2.46 4.21 0.81
C GLU A 64 -2.38 2.68 0.86
N VAL A 65 -1.19 2.11 0.59
CA VAL A 65 -0.96 0.65 0.68
C VAL A 65 -1.07 0.16 2.11
N SER A 66 -0.50 0.88 3.08
CA SER A 66 -0.60 0.54 4.50
C SER A 66 -2.06 0.49 4.97
N LEU A 67 -2.85 1.52 4.63
CA LEU A 67 -4.27 1.57 4.93
C LEU A 67 -5.01 0.43 4.22
N ALA A 68 -4.72 0.18 2.94
CA ALA A 68 -5.32 -0.93 2.21
C ALA A 68 -5.03 -2.28 2.87
N CYS A 69 -3.83 -2.52 3.39
CA CYS A 69 -3.50 -3.73 4.15
C CYS A 69 -4.33 -3.83 5.43
N MET A 70 -4.41 -2.75 6.21
CA MET A 70 -5.23 -2.70 7.43
C MET A 70 -6.70 -3.01 7.17
N HIS A 71 -7.25 -2.54 6.05
CA HIS A 71 -8.65 -2.79 5.69
C HIS A 71 -8.89 -4.11 4.95
N GLY A 72 -7.89 -4.58 4.21
CA GLY A 72 -7.91 -5.82 3.46
C GLY A 72 -7.80 -7.05 4.35
N GLY A 73 -7.28 -6.88 5.58
CA GLY A 73 -6.94 -7.97 6.49
C GLY A 73 -5.58 -8.59 6.16
N TRP A 74 -4.67 -7.81 5.57
CA TRP A 74 -3.36 -8.26 5.11
C TRP A 74 -2.25 -7.85 6.07
N LEU A 75 -1.18 -8.64 6.09
CA LEU A 75 0.07 -8.28 6.74
C LEU A 75 0.88 -7.39 5.80
N MET A 76 1.44 -6.29 6.29
CA MET A 76 2.33 -5.45 5.50
C MET A 76 3.77 -5.60 5.98
N VAL A 77 4.68 -5.87 5.05
CA VAL A 77 6.13 -5.92 5.29
C VAL A 77 6.79 -4.80 4.49
N PRO A 78 7.09 -3.63 5.10
CA PRO A 78 7.83 -2.58 4.44
C PRO A 78 9.31 -2.94 4.35
N VAL A 79 9.91 -2.78 3.17
CA VAL A 79 11.33 -2.99 2.92
C VAL A 79 12.01 -1.70 2.47
N ASN A 80 13.32 -1.62 2.66
CA ASN A 80 14.08 -0.44 2.26
C ASN A 80 14.19 -0.39 0.73
N TRP A 81 13.82 0.75 0.14
CA TRP A 81 13.90 0.96 -1.31
C TRP A 81 15.33 1.04 -1.86
N HIS A 82 16.36 1.10 -1.01
CA HIS A 82 17.77 1.01 -1.41
C HIS A 82 18.29 -0.41 -1.58
N TRP A 83 17.50 -1.43 -1.25
CA TRP A 83 17.93 -2.82 -1.37
C TRP A 83 18.06 -3.26 -2.82
N VAL A 84 18.97 -4.21 -3.04
CA VAL A 84 19.13 -4.88 -4.33
C VAL A 84 18.19 -6.08 -4.45
N ALA A 85 18.02 -6.59 -5.67
CA ALA A 85 17.06 -7.66 -5.96
C ALA A 85 17.27 -8.91 -5.10
N ALA A 86 18.51 -9.31 -4.86
CA ALA A 86 18.82 -10.47 -4.02
C ALA A 86 18.36 -10.32 -2.56
N GLU A 87 18.42 -9.11 -2.00
CA GLU A 87 17.96 -8.82 -0.63
C GLU A 87 16.43 -8.79 -0.57
N LEU A 88 15.80 -8.20 -1.58
CA LEU A 88 14.35 -8.21 -1.72
C LEU A 88 13.79 -9.63 -1.88
N ALA A 89 14.40 -10.44 -2.75
CA ALA A 89 14.01 -11.83 -3.00
C ALA A 89 14.05 -12.67 -1.71
N HIS A 90 15.07 -12.45 -0.87
CA HIS A 90 15.15 -13.12 0.42
C HIS A 90 13.93 -12.82 1.30
N VAL A 91 13.51 -11.55 1.39
CA VAL A 91 12.33 -11.16 2.19
C VAL A 91 11.03 -11.63 1.56
N LEU A 92 10.89 -11.60 0.24
CA LEU A 92 9.71 -12.12 -0.45
C LEU A 92 9.46 -13.60 -0.10
N VAL A 93 10.52 -14.40 -0.04
CA VAL A 93 10.45 -15.83 0.33
C VAL A 93 10.20 -16.01 1.83
N ASP A 94 10.96 -15.32 2.69
CA ASP A 94 10.84 -15.46 4.15
C ASP A 94 9.45 -15.04 4.67
N ALA A 95 8.87 -14.01 4.05
CA ALA A 95 7.57 -13.47 4.43
C ALA A 95 6.36 -14.19 3.78
N ASP A 96 6.61 -15.22 2.96
CA ASP A 96 5.59 -15.90 2.14
C ASP A 96 4.69 -14.88 1.39
N ALA A 97 5.34 -13.97 0.66
CA ALA A 97 4.67 -12.80 0.08
C ALA A 97 3.65 -13.19 -0.99
N ALA A 98 2.38 -12.83 -0.76
CA ALA A 98 1.30 -12.98 -1.75
C ALA A 98 1.32 -11.87 -2.81
N ALA A 99 1.87 -10.70 -2.47
CA ALA A 99 2.07 -9.60 -3.40
C ALA A 99 3.29 -8.74 -3.07
N LEU A 100 3.88 -8.17 -4.10
CA LEU A 100 4.84 -7.08 -4.03
C LEU A 100 4.20 -5.80 -4.59
N VAL A 101 4.18 -4.73 -3.79
CA VAL A 101 3.92 -3.38 -4.26
C VAL A 101 5.25 -2.63 -4.32
N VAL A 102 5.62 -2.18 -5.51
CA VAL A 102 6.88 -1.48 -5.75
C VAL A 102 6.59 -0.15 -6.42
N ASP A 103 7.28 0.90 -5.96
CA ASP A 103 7.30 2.16 -6.68
C ASP A 103 7.91 1.96 -8.08
N HIS A 104 7.29 2.56 -9.10
CA HIS A 104 7.77 2.51 -10.47
C HIS A 104 9.27 2.84 -10.65
N ARG A 105 9.83 3.71 -9.80
CA ARG A 105 11.27 4.07 -9.80
C ARG A 105 12.18 2.87 -9.56
N TRP A 106 11.72 1.85 -8.82
CA TRP A 106 12.46 0.64 -8.49
C TRP A 106 11.82 -0.62 -9.05
N ALA A 107 10.90 -0.49 -10.01
CA ALA A 107 10.18 -1.64 -10.59
C ALA A 107 11.13 -2.68 -11.19
N ALA A 108 12.27 -2.27 -11.75
CA ALA A 108 13.28 -3.20 -12.27
C ALA A 108 13.82 -4.15 -11.19
N VAL A 109 14.07 -3.64 -9.97
CA VAL A 109 14.52 -4.45 -8.83
C VAL A 109 13.43 -5.42 -8.41
N GLY A 110 12.17 -4.97 -8.37
CA GLY A 110 11.04 -5.83 -8.02
C GLY A 110 10.70 -6.91 -9.05
N VAL A 111 11.06 -6.72 -10.32
CA VAL A 111 10.90 -7.74 -11.38
C VAL A 111 12.05 -8.74 -11.38
N GLU A 112 13.25 -8.32 -10.96
CA GLU A 112 14.42 -9.18 -10.85
C GLU A 112 14.38 -10.10 -9.61
N ALA A 113 13.79 -9.61 -8.51
CA ALA A 113 13.63 -10.34 -7.25
C ALA A 113 12.58 -11.45 -7.33
#